data_AF-A0A356G6N0-F1
#
_entry.id   AF-A0A356G6N0-F1
#
_cell.length_a   1.000
_cell.length_b   1.000
_cell.length_c   1.000
_cell.angle_alpha   90.00
_cell.angle_beta   90.00
_cell.angle_gamma   90.00
#
_symmetry.space_group_name_H-M   'P 1'
#
loop_
_entity.id
_entity.type
_entity.pdbx_description
1 polymer ?
#
loop_
_entity_poly.entity_id
_entity_poly.type
_entity_poly.pdbx_seq_one_letter_code
_entity_poly.pdbx_strand_id
1 'polypeptide(L)'
;MFGLVLAAVVALDQLSKAAARAALTPGEPVTLVPGVMDLTLVYNTGAAFSLGEGAGPVFVAIAAAVVAFGAWFAWRRPEAPLSLALT
;
A
#
# COMPACT_ATOMS: atom_id res chain seq x y z
N MET A 1 8.28 -5.90 -16.80
CA MET A 1 8.84 -5.43 -15.56
C MET A 1 7.88 -4.65 -14.67
N PHE A 2 7.43 -3.42 -14.96
CA PHE A 2 6.60 -2.58 -14.09
C PHE A 2 5.24 -3.19 -13.73
N GLY A 3 4.53 -3.81 -14.68
CA GLY A 3 3.26 -4.49 -14.38
C GLY A 3 3.45 -5.67 -13.44
N LEU A 4 4.52 -6.45 -13.66
CA LEU A 4 4.91 -7.57 -12.79
C LEU A 4 5.37 -7.09 -11.41
N VAL A 5 6.13 -5.99 -11.34
CA VAL A 5 6.55 -5.36 -10.08
C VAL A 5 5.33 -4.87 -9.31
N LEU A 6 4.38 -4.20 -9.99
CA LEU A 6 3.13 -3.76 -9.36
C LEU A 6 2.34 -4.95 -8.82
N ALA A 7 2.17 -6.00 -9.61
CA ALA A 7 1.48 -7.21 -9.18
C ALA A 7 2.19 -7.88 -8.00
N ALA A 8 3.52 -7.98 -8.03
CA ALA A 8 4.32 -8.55 -6.96
C ALA A 8 4.23 -7.72 -5.67
N VAL A 9 4.31 -6.39 -5.77
CA VAL A 9 4.19 -5.48 -4.62
C VAL A 9 2.80 -5.61 -3.98
N VAL A 10 1.73 -5.60 -4.79
CA VAL A 10 0.36 -5.78 -4.27
C VAL A 10 0.18 -7.16 -3.64
N ALA A 11 0.71 -8.22 -4.26
CA ALA A 11 0.66 -9.56 -3.71
C ALA A 11 1.41 -9.67 -2.38
N LEU A 12 2.64 -9.16 -2.30
CA LEU A 12 3.44 -9.15 -1.08
C LEU A 12 2.78 -8.32 0.02
N ASP A 13 2.22 -7.14 -0.30
CA ASP A 13 1.47 -6.31 0.64
C ASP A 13 0.29 -7.08 1.25
N GLN A 14 -0.55 -7.70 0.41
CA GLN A 14 -1.73 -8.42 0.89
C GLN A 14 -1.38 -9.71 1.64
N LEU A 15 -0.38 -10.46 1.18
CA LEU A 15 0.10 -11.66 1.86
C LEU A 15 0.72 -11.31 3.22
N SER A 16 1.53 -10.25 3.31
CA SER A 16 2.11 -9.81 4.58
C SER A 16 1.04 -9.38 5.58
N LYS A 17 0.00 -8.65 5.14
CA LYS A 17 -1.15 -8.29 5.98
C LYS A 17 -1.97 -9.50 6.41
N ALA A 18 -2.15 -10.49 5.53
CA ALA A 18 -2.83 -11.74 5.87
C ALA A 18 -2.03 -12.53 6.93
N ALA A 19 -0.71 -12.64 6.75
CA ALA A 19 0.18 -13.27 7.71
C ALA A 19 0.16 -12.55 9.07
N ALA A 20 0.23 -11.21 9.07
CA ALA A 20 0.15 -10.41 10.30
C ALA A 20 -1.16 -10.65 11.07
N ARG A 21 -2.31 -10.66 10.37
CA ARG A 21 -3.61 -10.97 11.01
C ARG A 21 -3.71 -12.39 11.55
N ALA A 22 -2.99 -13.34 10.96
CA ALA A 22 -3.00 -14.74 11.38
C ALA A 22 -2.01 -15.03 12.53
N ALA A 23 -0.91 -14.30 12.61
CA ALA A 23 0.21 -14.61 13.50
C ALA A 23 0.40 -13.63 14.67
N LEU A 24 -0.17 -12.42 14.61
CA LEU A 24 0.04 -11.37 15.62
C LEU A 24 -1.25 -11.05 16.37
N THR A 25 -1.12 -10.78 17.67
CA THR A 25 -2.19 -10.20 18.49
C THR A 25 -2.17 -8.67 18.32
N PRO A 26 -3.32 -8.01 18.07
CA PRO A 26 -3.38 -6.56 17.98
C PRO A 26 -2.83 -5.86 19.24
N GLY A 27 -1.93 -4.89 19.04
CA GLY A 27 -1.33 -4.12 20.12
C GLY A 27 -0.21 -4.82 20.91
N GLU A 28 0.09 -6.09 20.65
CA GLU A 28 1.19 -6.81 21.28
C GLU A 28 2.41 -6.86 20.33
N PRO A 29 3.52 -6.17 20.66
CA PRO A 29 4.72 -6.19 19.83
C PRO A 29 5.44 -7.54 19.87
N VAL A 30 5.88 -8.02 18.70
CA VAL A 30 6.76 -9.19 18.55
C VAL A 30 8.07 -8.73 17.93
N THR A 31 9.20 -8.95 18.61
CA THR A 31 10.51 -8.59 18.08
C THR A 31 10.89 -9.47 16.90
N LEU A 32 11.14 -8.85 15.75
CA LEU A 32 11.64 -9.53 14.54
C LEU A 32 13.16 -9.42 14.45
N VAL A 33 13.71 -8.23 14.69
CA VAL A 33 15.16 -8.00 14.75
C VAL A 33 15.49 -7.25 16.04
N PRO A 34 16.19 -7.90 17.00
CA PRO A 34 16.51 -7.29 18.30
C PRO A 34 17.21 -5.94 18.15
N GLY A 35 16.66 -4.90 18.80
CA GLY A 35 17.19 -3.54 18.79
C GLY A 35 16.97 -2.75 17.49
N VAL A 36 16.27 -3.32 16.51
CA VAL A 36 16.04 -2.68 15.19
C VAL A 36 14.56 -2.63 14.84
N MET A 37 13.82 -3.73 15.00
CA MET A 37 12.45 -3.83 14.49
C MET A 37 11.58 -4.79 15.30
N ASP A 38 10.45 -4.25 15.74
CA ASP A 38 9.31 -4.99 16.28
C ASP A 38 8.15 -4.95 15.28
N LEU A 39 7.35 -6.02 15.27
CA LEU A 39 6.11 -6.11 14.53
C LEU A 39 4.94 -5.91 15.48
N THR A 40 4.09 -4.93 15.18
CA THR A 40 2.86 -4.70 15.94
C THR A 40 1.70 -4.61 14.96
N LEU A 41 0.68 -5.45 15.18
CA LEU A 41 -0.54 -5.38 14.40
C LEU A 41 -1.39 -4.20 14.88
N VAL A 42 -1.55 -3.19 14.03
CA VAL A 42 -2.35 -1.99 14.28
C VAL A 42 -3.32 -1.78 13.12
N TYR A 43 -4.59 -1.53 13.43
CA TYR A 43 -5.61 -1.16 12.45
C TYR A 43 -5.73 0.37 12.39
N ASN A 44 -5.13 0.98 11.35
CA ASN A 44 -5.21 2.42 11.16
C ASN A 44 -6.54 2.80 10.45
N THR A 45 -7.42 3.51 11.16
CA THR A 45 -8.70 4.03 10.66
C THR A 45 -8.59 5.45 10.08
N GLY A 46 -7.42 6.09 10.20
CA GLY A 46 -7.08 7.37 9.60
C GLY A 46 -5.88 7.27 8.64
N ALA A 47 -5.35 8.42 8.23
CA ALA A 47 -4.10 8.51 7.48
C ALA A 47 -2.88 8.61 8.42
N ALA A 48 -1.80 9.25 7.98
CA ALA A 48 -0.66 9.56 8.86
C ALA A 48 -1.10 10.49 10.00
N PHE A 49 -0.56 10.26 11.20
CA PHE A 49 -0.85 11.06 12.41
C PHE A 49 -2.35 11.12 12.78
N SER A 50 -3.09 10.04 12.53
CA SER A 50 -4.55 9.94 12.75
C SER A 50 -5.37 11.00 12.00
N LEU A 51 -4.81 11.62 10.96
CA LEU A 51 -5.52 12.61 10.17
C LEU A 51 -6.73 11.96 9.50
N GLY A 52 -7.90 12.57 9.67
CA GLY A 52 -9.15 12.10 9.06
C GLY A 52 -9.61 10.74 9.58
N GLU A 53 -9.37 10.43 10.86
CA GLU A 53 -9.88 9.21 11.49
C GLU A 53 -11.38 8.99 11.19
N GLY A 54 -11.72 7.77 10.76
CA GLY A 54 -13.09 7.40 10.37
C GLY A 54 -13.48 7.80 8.94
N ALA A 55 -12.67 8.60 8.25
CA ALA A 55 -12.91 9.03 6.87
C ALA A 55 -12.35 8.06 5.80
N GLY A 56 -12.25 6.76 6.12
CA GLY A 56 -11.71 5.72 5.23
C GLY A 56 -12.22 5.79 3.78
N PRO A 57 -13.53 5.90 3.53
CA PRO A 57 -14.08 6.04 2.18
C PRO A 57 -13.55 7.25 1.40
N VAL A 58 -13.30 8.37 2.09
CA VAL A 58 -12.74 9.59 1.47
C VAL A 58 -11.31 9.33 1.00
N PHE A 59 -10.48 8.70 1.83
CA PHE A 59 -9.12 8.33 1.43
C PHE A 59 -9.09 7.33 0.28
N VAL A 60 -10.02 6.37 0.24
CA VAL A 60 -10.17 5.46 -0.90
C VAL A 60 -10.51 6.24 -2.18
N ALA A 61 -11.44 7.19 -2.11
CA ALA A 61 -11.80 8.01 -3.26
C ALA A 61 -10.62 8.87 -3.76
N ILE A 62 -9.87 9.50 -2.84
CA ILE A 62 -8.67 10.28 -3.18
C ILE A 62 -7.60 9.38 -3.82
N ALA A 63 -7.32 8.21 -3.22
CA ALA A 63 -6.36 7.26 -3.76
C ALA A 63 -6.75 6.79 -5.17
N ALA A 64 -8.03 6.46 -5.39
CA ALA A 64 -8.54 6.09 -6.70
C ALA A 64 -8.38 7.22 -7.72
N ALA A 65 -8.67 8.47 -7.34
CA ALA A 65 -8.50 9.64 -8.18
C ALA A 65 -7.03 9.86 -8.57
N VAL A 66 -6.10 9.72 -7.61
CA VAL A 66 -4.65 9.84 -7.86
C VAL A 66 -4.16 8.75 -8.81
N VAL A 67 -4.57 7.49 -8.61
CA VAL A 67 -4.21 6.37 -9.49
C VAL A 67 -4.76 6.59 -10.90
N ALA A 68 -6.04 6.97 -11.03
CA ALA A 68 -6.67 7.24 -12.31
C ALA A 68 -6.01 8.40 -13.05
N PHE A 69 -5.71 9.50 -12.35
CA PHE A 69 -4.99 10.65 -12.90
C PHE A 69 -3.58 10.26 -13.35
N GLY A 70 -2.83 9.51 -12.53
CA GLY A 70 -1.49 9.05 -12.87
C GLY A 70 -1.48 8.15 -14.11
N ALA A 71 -2.43 7.20 -14.19
CA ALA A 71 -2.59 6.33 -15.36
C ALA A 71 -2.96 7.13 -16.62
N TRP A 72 -3.92 8.06 -16.51
CA TRP A 72 -4.29 8.95 -17.60
C TRP A 72 -3.13 9.84 -18.07
N PHE A 73 -2.37 10.40 -17.12
CA PHE A 73 -1.24 11.26 -17.42
C PHE A 73 -0.12 10.50 -18.12
N ALA A 74 0.19 9.29 -17.64
CA ALA A 74 1.14 8.40 -18.30
C ALA A 74 0.67 8.04 -19.72
N TRP A 75 -0.63 7.77 -19.90
CA TRP A 75 -1.21 7.46 -21.21
C TRP A 75 -1.18 8.64 -22.19
N ARG A 76 -1.33 9.88 -21.71
CA ARG A 76 -1.34 11.08 -22.55
C ARG A 76 0.05 11.59 -22.96
N ARG A 77 1.12 11.02 -22.42
CA ARG A 77 2.50 11.34 -22.77
C ARG A 77 3.05 10.23 -23.66
N PRO A 78 3.04 10.36 -25.01
CA PRO A 78 3.56 9.33 -25.91
C PRO A 78 5.08 9.09 -25.75
N GLU A 79 5.81 10.06 -25.19
CA GLU A 79 7.22 9.93 -24.79
C GLU A 79 7.42 9.24 -23.42
N ALA A 80 6.34 9.06 -22.65
CA ALA A 80 6.44 8.24 -21.44
C ALA A 80 6.81 6.84 -21.91
N PRO A 81 7.95 6.29 -21.47
CA PRO A 81 8.46 5.09 -22.08
C PRO A 81 7.41 3.98 -21.95
N LEU A 82 7.07 3.34 -23.07
CA LEU A 82 6.13 2.21 -23.19
C LEU A 82 6.41 1.09 -22.16
N SER A 83 7.59 1.10 -21.54
CA SER A 83 7.95 0.27 -20.39
C SER A 83 7.04 0.45 -19.17
N LEU A 84 6.46 1.64 -18.95
CA LEU A 84 5.51 1.89 -17.85
C LEU A 84 4.16 1.19 -18.06
N ALA A 85 3.79 0.89 -19.30
CA ALA A 85 2.47 0.37 -19.65
C ALA A 85 2.45 -1.14 -19.95
N LEU A 86 3.50 -1.70 -20.58
CA LEU A 86 3.43 -3.03 -21.18
C LEU A 86 4.65 -3.93 -21.02
N THR A 87 5.59 -3.57 -20.16
CA THR A 87 6.50 -4.56 -19.59
C THR A 87 6.25 -4.60 -18.12
#